data_AF-A0A1X4IBI8-F1
#
_entry.id   AF-A0A1X4IBI8-F1
#
_cell.length_a   1.000
_cell.length_b   1.000
_cell.length_c   1.000
_cell.angle_alpha   90.00
_cell.angle_beta   90.00
_cell.angle_gamma   90.00
#
_symmetry.space_group_name_H-M   'P 1'
#
loop_
_entity.id
_entity.type
_entity.pdbx_description
1 polymer ?
#
loop_
_entity_poly.entity_id
_entity_poly.type
_entity_poly.pdbx_seq_one_letter_code
_entity_poly.pdbx_strand_id
1 'polypeptide(L)'
;MQVRRWLPDQPTRIGRHDWPDEGDNGTHMRLRAGSIVVLDRQGWRILEINGYPSNWWPDSYEKAWRDHVELWWHANELRRANNQAVKPAPERAEFYKRPVVLVLRNENLPRSTPKHWCAPASHDWRVLPEHYAVCRACGELPPCHHGEYRWEGGPRWPEQDGGIPLMVPEGCCMGCAEPIRPRVRTVRFPGPNLWYPDLGEDTAVFHARTACADQVDRYRMQWQAEYNPRSSAHTAT
;
A
#
# COMPACT_ATOMS: atom_id res chain seq x y z
N MET A 1 -38.81 -29.15 -10.79
CA MET A 1 -37.50 -28.61 -11.23
C MET A 1 -36.81 -28.03 -10.02
N GLN A 2 -35.72 -28.67 -9.59
CA GLN A 2 -35.01 -28.36 -8.34
C GLN A 2 -34.18 -27.08 -8.47
N VAL A 3 -34.48 -26.12 -7.61
CA VAL A 3 -33.62 -24.98 -7.30
C VAL A 3 -32.30 -25.54 -6.77
N ARG A 4 -31.18 -25.22 -7.45
CA ARG A 4 -29.84 -25.64 -7.01
C ARG A 4 -29.57 -25.07 -5.62
N ARG A 5 -29.48 -25.97 -4.65
CA ARG A 5 -29.06 -25.74 -3.26
C ARG A 5 -27.66 -25.10 -3.28
N TRP A 6 -27.52 -23.95 -2.64
CA TRP A 6 -26.24 -23.29 -2.40
C TRP A 6 -25.31 -24.21 -1.58
N LEU A 7 -24.04 -24.30 -1.97
CA LEU A 7 -23.01 -25.11 -1.31
C LEU A 7 -22.60 -24.45 0.04
N PRO A 8 -22.43 -25.19 1.14
CA PRO A 8 -22.22 -24.60 2.48
C PRO A 8 -20.79 -24.14 2.82
N ASP A 9 -19.77 -24.41 2.00
CA ASP A 9 -18.37 -24.38 2.50
C ASP A 9 -17.45 -23.35 1.81
N GLN A 10 -17.97 -22.18 1.38
CA GLN A 10 -17.09 -21.05 1.03
C GLN A 10 -17.00 -20.06 2.18
N PRO A 11 -15.81 -19.80 2.75
CA PRO A 11 -15.63 -18.66 3.64
C PRO A 11 -15.70 -17.36 2.83
N THR A 12 -16.89 -16.78 2.75
CA THR A 12 -17.14 -15.40 2.31
C THR A 12 -16.73 -14.41 3.40
N ARG A 13 -15.42 -14.30 3.70
CA ARG A 13 -14.85 -13.17 4.47
C ARG A 13 -13.41 -12.89 4.04
N ILE A 14 -13.23 -11.95 3.10
CA ILE A 14 -11.98 -11.18 2.97
C ILE A 14 -12.17 -9.96 3.88
N GLY A 15 -11.75 -10.08 5.13
CA GLY A 15 -11.90 -9.00 6.10
C GLY A 15 -11.96 -9.55 7.50
N ARG A 16 -10.94 -9.20 8.29
CA ARG A 16 -10.67 -9.60 9.67
C ARG A 16 -10.73 -11.12 9.90
N HIS A 17 -9.58 -11.69 10.25
CA HIS A 17 -9.63 -12.74 11.26
C HIS A 17 -10.36 -12.13 12.45
N ASP A 18 -11.66 -12.42 12.55
CA ASP A 18 -12.36 -12.42 13.82
C ASP A 18 -11.40 -13.10 14.79
N TRP A 19 -10.97 -12.35 15.78
CA TRP A 19 -10.15 -12.81 16.88
C TRP A 19 -10.87 -14.00 17.55
N PRO A 20 -10.20 -15.15 17.77
CA PRO A 20 -10.52 -15.88 19.00
C PRO A 20 -9.29 -16.44 19.72
N ASP A 21 -9.39 -16.34 21.04
CA ASP A 21 -8.97 -17.23 22.12
C ASP A 21 -7.60 -17.93 22.06
N GLU A 22 -6.72 -17.44 22.93
CA GLU A 22 -5.63 -18.12 23.64
C GLU A 22 -4.91 -19.26 22.89
N GLY A 23 -3.68 -18.98 22.40
CA GLY A 23 -2.86 -20.09 21.90
C GLY A 23 -1.50 -19.81 21.26
N ASP A 24 -0.90 -18.62 21.33
CA ASP A 24 0.50 -18.47 20.92
C ASP A 24 1.25 -17.54 21.88
N ASN A 25 2.16 -18.13 22.65
CA ASN A 25 3.02 -17.48 23.64
C ASN A 25 4.07 -16.62 22.93
N GLY A 26 3.68 -15.43 22.43
CA GLY A 26 4.65 -14.47 21.91
C GLY A 26 4.15 -13.52 20.81
N THR A 27 3.67 -12.36 21.25
CA THR A 27 4.01 -11.05 20.66
C THR A 27 3.74 -10.80 19.17
N HIS A 28 2.49 -10.46 18.88
CA HIS A 28 2.01 -9.63 17.75
C HIS A 28 2.18 -10.14 16.31
N MET A 29 3.06 -11.09 16.05
CA MET A 29 3.35 -11.57 14.69
C MET A 29 2.55 -12.84 14.36
N ARG A 30 1.53 -12.69 13.51
CA ARG A 30 0.57 -13.76 13.15
C ARG A 30 0.93 -14.52 11.87
N LEU A 31 2.07 -14.20 11.28
CA LEU A 31 2.54 -14.79 10.02
C LEU A 31 3.35 -16.05 10.28
N ARG A 32 3.23 -17.03 9.38
CA ARG A 32 4.05 -18.24 9.38
C ARG A 32 4.79 -18.36 8.04
N ALA A 33 5.95 -19.02 8.06
CA ALA A 33 6.57 -19.47 6.82
C ALA A 33 5.58 -20.37 6.06
N GLY A 34 5.53 -20.23 4.75
CA GLY A 34 4.57 -20.87 3.85
C GLY A 34 3.29 -20.07 3.61
N SER A 35 2.95 -19.09 4.46
CA SER A 35 1.78 -18.23 4.21
C SER A 35 1.95 -17.39 2.94
N ILE A 36 0.86 -17.15 2.22
CA ILE A 36 0.83 -16.27 1.05
C ILE A 36 0.24 -14.95 1.51
N VAL A 37 0.98 -13.86 1.37
CA VAL A 37 0.54 -12.51 1.75
C VAL A 37 0.33 -11.63 0.54
N VAL A 38 -0.53 -10.63 0.67
CA VAL A 38 -0.71 -9.61 -0.36
C VAL A 38 0.31 -8.49 -0.19
N LEU A 39 1.11 -8.26 -1.22
CA LEU A 39 2.00 -7.12 -1.33
C LEU A 39 1.96 -6.62 -2.78
N ASP A 40 1.84 -5.31 -2.95
CA ASP A 40 1.73 -4.67 -4.27
C ASP A 40 0.64 -5.32 -5.14
N ARG A 41 -0.52 -5.63 -4.53
CA ARG A 41 -1.70 -6.27 -5.15
C ARG A 41 -1.46 -7.69 -5.69
N GLN A 42 -0.31 -8.29 -5.41
CA GLN A 42 0.04 -9.64 -5.83
C GLN A 42 0.23 -10.58 -4.62
N GLY A 43 0.18 -11.89 -4.87
CA GLY A 43 0.48 -12.91 -3.87
C GLY A 43 1.99 -13.15 -3.74
N TRP A 44 2.48 -13.11 -2.51
CA TRP A 44 3.87 -13.39 -2.16
C TRP A 44 3.93 -14.45 -1.08
N ARG A 45 4.64 -15.55 -1.35
CA ARG A 45 4.92 -16.59 -0.36
C ARG A 45 5.99 -16.13 0.60
N ILE A 46 5.72 -16.28 1.89
CA ILE A 46 6.73 -16.15 2.93
C ILE A 46 7.57 -17.43 2.94
N LEU A 47 8.86 -17.31 2.68
CA LEU A 47 9.82 -18.39 2.82
C LEU A 47 10.33 -18.47 4.26
N GLU A 48 10.72 -17.31 4.80
CA GLU A 48 11.31 -17.20 6.13
C GLU A 48 10.86 -15.89 6.80
N ILE A 49 10.86 -15.91 8.14
CA ILE A 49 10.61 -14.74 8.98
C ILE A 49 11.76 -14.64 9.95
N ASN A 50 12.57 -13.60 9.79
CA ASN A 50 13.78 -13.40 10.56
C ASN A 50 13.64 -12.16 11.44
N GLY A 51 14.19 -12.23 12.65
CA GLY A 51 14.42 -11.01 13.43
C GLY A 51 15.37 -10.08 12.68
N TYR A 52 15.27 -8.78 12.93
CA TYR A 52 16.21 -7.84 12.33
C TYR A 52 17.65 -8.18 12.80
N PRO A 53 18.60 -8.38 11.88
CA PRO A 53 19.90 -9.01 12.19
C PRO A 53 20.85 -8.12 13.01
N SER A 54 20.52 -6.84 13.14
CA SER A 54 21.32 -5.86 13.88
C SER A 54 20.69 -5.54 15.22
N ASN A 55 21.54 -5.36 16.24
CA ASN A 55 21.15 -4.80 17.53
C ASN A 55 20.68 -3.33 17.40
N TRP A 56 21.02 -2.68 16.29
CA TRP A 56 20.62 -1.32 15.94
C TRP A 56 19.51 -1.37 14.91
N TRP A 57 18.33 -0.85 15.27
CA TRP A 57 17.22 -0.75 14.34
C TRP A 57 17.37 0.48 13.44
N PRO A 58 16.70 0.53 12.28
CA PRO A 58 16.62 1.77 11.51
C PRO A 58 15.99 2.90 12.34
N ASP A 59 16.36 4.15 12.06
CA ASP A 59 16.00 5.31 12.88
C ASP A 59 14.50 5.46 13.14
N SER A 60 13.66 5.10 12.16
CA SER A 60 12.19 5.13 12.33
C SER A 60 11.70 4.16 13.41
N TYR A 61 12.32 2.98 13.50
CA TYR A 61 12.01 1.96 14.50
C TYR A 61 12.64 2.29 15.85
N GLU A 62 13.84 2.86 15.88
CA GLU A 62 14.46 3.38 17.12
C GLU A 62 13.66 4.53 17.71
N LYS A 63 13.20 5.46 16.87
CA LYS A 63 12.29 6.53 17.30
C LYS A 63 11.00 5.94 17.86
N ALA A 64 10.36 5.02 17.13
CA ALA A 64 9.12 4.38 17.61
C ALA A 64 9.30 3.65 18.95
N TRP A 65 10.47 3.05 19.18
CA TRP A 65 10.82 2.43 20.46
C TRP A 65 10.97 3.46 21.58
N ARG A 66 11.74 4.53 21.35
CA ARG A 66 11.91 5.62 22.33
C ARG A 66 10.57 6.26 22.71
N ASP A 67 9.76 6.60 21.71
CA ASP A 67 8.43 7.16 21.92
C ASP A 67 7.55 6.19 22.75
N HIS A 68 7.65 4.88 22.51
CA HIS A 68 6.91 3.88 23.28
C HIS A 68 7.35 3.78 24.74
N VAL A 69 8.67 3.84 25.00
CA VAL A 69 9.23 3.82 26.36
C VAL A 69 8.84 5.09 27.12
N GLU A 70 8.87 6.25 26.46
CA GLU A 70 8.43 7.53 27.03
C GLU A 70 6.94 7.50 27.39
N LEU A 71 6.08 7.02 26.49
CA LEU A 71 4.65 6.84 26.77
C LEU A 71 4.39 5.85 27.93
N TRP A 72 5.15 4.76 27.99
CA TRP A 72 5.07 3.81 29.10
C TRP A 72 5.46 4.48 30.44
N TRP A 73 6.52 5.29 30.44
CA TRP A 73 6.97 6.02 31.62
C TRP A 73 5.87 6.96 32.14
N HIS A 74 5.32 7.82 31.27
CA HIS A 74 4.24 8.73 31.62
C HIS A 74 2.97 8.01 32.08
N ALA A 75 2.61 6.90 31.43
CA ALA A 75 1.47 6.09 31.84
C ALA A 75 1.67 5.51 33.26
N ASN A 76 2.89 5.14 33.62
CA ASN A 76 3.21 4.66 34.97
C ASN A 76 3.28 5.78 36.01
N GLU A 77 3.71 6.99 35.66
CA GLU A 77 3.60 8.16 36.54
C GLU A 77 2.14 8.46 36.90
N LEU A 78 1.24 8.44 35.90
CA LEU A 78 -0.20 8.60 36.11
C LEU A 78 -0.79 7.48 36.97
N ARG A 79 -0.35 6.22 36.78
CA ARG A 79 -0.77 5.09 37.63
C ARG A 79 -0.36 5.31 39.08
N ARG A 80 0.88 5.74 39.33
CA ARG A 80 1.36 6.06 40.69
C ARG A 80 0.53 7.16 41.33
N ALA A 81 0.25 8.25 40.61
CA ALA A 81 -0.57 9.35 41.10
C ALA A 81 -2.00 8.89 41.47
N ASN A 82 -2.52 7.89 40.75
CA ASN A 82 -3.85 7.31 40.97
C ASN A 82 -3.85 6.07 41.90
N ASN A 83 -2.76 5.80 42.64
CA ASN A 83 -2.60 4.61 43.50
C ASN A 83 -2.87 3.27 42.79
N GLN A 84 -2.57 3.19 41.49
CA GLN A 84 -2.68 1.98 40.69
C GLN A 84 -1.34 1.25 40.59
N ALA A 85 -1.39 -0.07 40.42
CA ALA A 85 -0.21 -0.89 40.18
C ALA A 85 0.53 -0.45 38.90
N VAL A 86 1.84 -0.28 39.04
CA VAL A 86 2.79 0.06 37.96
C VAL A 86 2.97 -1.16 37.06
N LYS A 87 3.00 -0.94 35.74
CA LYS A 87 3.33 -2.00 34.78
C LYS A 87 4.85 -2.17 34.65
N PRO A 88 5.35 -3.40 34.43
CA PRO A 88 6.78 -3.64 34.20
C PRO A 88 7.26 -2.89 32.95
N ALA A 89 8.57 -2.65 32.86
CA ALA A 89 9.20 -2.03 31.71
C ALA A 89 8.95 -2.85 30.44
N PRO A 90 8.66 -2.20 29.29
CA PRO A 90 8.47 -2.93 28.05
C PRO A 90 9.79 -3.57 27.64
N GLU A 91 9.72 -4.79 27.10
CA GLU A 91 10.87 -5.46 26.53
C GLU A 91 11.01 -5.12 25.05
N ARG A 92 12.23 -4.79 24.63
CA ARG A 92 12.51 -4.42 23.24
C ARG A 92 12.24 -5.56 22.26
N ALA A 93 12.46 -6.81 22.69
CA ALA A 93 12.17 -8.01 21.89
C ALA A 93 10.66 -8.27 21.72
N GLU A 94 9.83 -7.75 22.63
CA GLU A 94 8.38 -7.93 22.61
C GLU A 94 7.64 -6.77 21.93
N PHE A 95 8.35 -5.66 21.70
CA PHE A 95 7.80 -4.45 21.11
C PHE A 95 7.04 -4.76 19.81
N TYR A 96 5.77 -4.35 19.76
CA TYR A 96 4.87 -4.66 18.65
C TYR A 96 5.33 -4.06 17.32
N LYS A 97 6.00 -2.90 17.32
CA LYS A 97 6.60 -2.32 16.10
C LYS A 97 8.03 -2.74 15.86
N ARG A 98 8.59 -3.74 16.57
CA ARG A 98 9.96 -4.21 16.29
C ARG A 98 10.11 -4.60 14.81
N PRO A 99 11.23 -4.28 14.16
CA PRO A 99 11.45 -4.66 12.77
C PRO A 99 11.65 -6.18 12.65
N VAL A 100 10.98 -6.76 11.67
CA VAL A 100 11.16 -8.14 11.22
C VAL A 100 11.45 -8.14 9.72
N VAL A 101 12.25 -9.10 9.28
CA VAL A 101 12.61 -9.27 7.87
C VAL A 101 11.87 -10.50 7.34
N LEU A 102 10.97 -10.27 6.39
CA LEU A 102 10.29 -11.32 5.65
C LEU A 102 11.09 -11.64 4.38
N VAL A 103 11.37 -12.92 4.16
CA VAL A 103 11.93 -13.40 2.90
C VAL A 103 10.76 -13.85 2.04
N LEU A 104 10.46 -13.07 1.01
CA LEU A 104 9.28 -13.21 0.17
C LEU A 104 9.64 -13.73 -1.22
N ARG A 105 8.78 -14.55 -1.82
CA ARG A 105 8.87 -14.92 -3.24
C ARG A 105 7.53 -14.71 -3.92
N ASN A 106 7.55 -14.13 -5.10
CA ASN A 106 6.34 -13.87 -5.86
C ASN A 106 5.73 -15.19 -6.33
N GLU A 107 4.43 -15.40 -6.09
CA GLU A 107 3.79 -16.67 -6.44
C GLU A 107 3.54 -16.86 -7.92
N ASN A 108 3.39 -15.76 -8.65
CA ASN A 108 3.27 -15.82 -10.10
C ASN A 108 4.63 -16.08 -10.77
N LEU A 109 5.73 -15.84 -10.06
CA LEU A 109 7.10 -15.99 -10.55
C LEU A 109 7.95 -16.83 -9.59
N PRO A 110 7.68 -18.15 -9.45
CA PRO A 110 8.32 -18.99 -8.43
C PRO A 110 9.83 -19.22 -8.63
N ARG A 111 10.38 -18.77 -9.78
CA ARG A 111 11.82 -18.77 -10.06
C ARG A 111 12.48 -17.41 -9.83
N SER A 112 11.73 -16.41 -9.37
CA SER A 112 12.28 -15.08 -9.08
C SER A 112 13.22 -15.14 -7.89
N THR A 113 14.16 -14.19 -7.86
CA THR A 113 14.97 -13.96 -6.68
C THR A 113 14.06 -13.61 -5.49
N PRO A 114 14.38 -14.10 -4.27
CA PRO A 114 13.66 -13.69 -3.08
C PRO A 114 13.81 -12.18 -2.81
N LYS A 115 12.70 -11.55 -2.42
CA LYS A 115 12.63 -10.16 -1.96
C LYS A 115 12.73 -10.15 -0.44
N HIS A 116 13.65 -9.37 0.11
CA HIS A 116 13.73 -9.14 1.55
C HIS A 116 12.93 -7.90 1.89
N TRP A 117 11.93 -8.05 2.75
CA TRP A 117 11.03 -6.97 3.13
C TRP A 117 11.08 -6.71 4.63
N CYS A 118 11.38 -5.48 5.04
CA CYS A 118 11.39 -5.09 6.44
C CYS A 118 10.04 -4.48 6.81
N ALA A 119 9.39 -5.02 7.85
CA ALA A 119 8.10 -4.54 8.34
C ALA A 119 8.06 -4.57 9.88
N PRO A 120 7.19 -3.79 10.54
CA PRO A 120 6.94 -3.99 11.96
C PRO A 120 6.28 -5.34 12.23
N ALA A 121 6.59 -5.98 13.35
CA ALA A 121 5.99 -7.27 13.74
C ALA A 121 4.45 -7.22 13.80
N SER A 122 3.89 -6.06 14.14
CA SER A 122 2.44 -5.80 14.17
C SER A 122 1.84 -5.37 12.83
N HIS A 123 2.57 -5.47 11.72
CA HIS A 123 2.02 -5.11 10.41
C HIS A 123 0.81 -5.98 10.09
N ASP A 124 -0.29 -5.36 9.64
CA ASP A 124 -1.52 -6.06 9.33
C ASP A 124 -1.45 -6.63 7.91
N TRP A 125 -1.11 -7.90 7.81
CA TRP A 125 -0.97 -8.60 6.54
C TRP A 125 -2.28 -9.24 6.10
N ARG A 126 -2.68 -8.98 4.86
CA ARG A 126 -3.72 -9.78 4.22
C ARG A 126 -3.12 -11.11 3.77
N VAL A 127 -3.50 -12.19 4.44
CA VAL A 127 -3.11 -13.56 4.08
C VAL A 127 -4.12 -14.14 3.10
N LEU A 128 -3.63 -14.73 2.02
CA LEU A 128 -4.43 -15.42 1.02
C LEU A 128 -4.57 -16.91 1.36
N PRO A 129 -5.72 -17.53 1.03
CA PRO A 129 -5.85 -18.98 1.05
C PRO A 129 -4.93 -19.63 -0.01
N GLU A 130 -4.78 -20.95 0.05
CA GLU A 130 -4.02 -21.72 -0.96
C GLU A 130 -4.54 -21.50 -2.38
N HIS A 131 -5.87 -21.43 -2.53
CA HIS A 131 -6.53 -21.23 -3.80
C HIS A 131 -7.13 -19.83 -3.85
N TYR A 132 -6.58 -18.97 -4.70
CA TYR A 132 -7.06 -17.61 -4.91
C TYR A 132 -7.05 -17.25 -6.40
N ALA A 133 -7.91 -16.31 -6.77
CA ALA A 133 -7.99 -15.81 -8.14
C ALA A 133 -6.90 -14.76 -8.39
N VAL A 134 -6.28 -14.83 -9.56
CA VAL A 134 -5.37 -13.80 -10.07
C VAL A 134 -5.74 -13.45 -11.51
N CYS A 135 -5.44 -12.23 -11.92
CA CYS A 135 -5.52 -11.84 -13.31
C CYS A 135 -4.47 -12.58 -14.12
N ARG A 136 -4.89 -13.31 -15.15
CA ARG A 136 -3.98 -14.00 -16.06
C ARG A 136 -2.98 -13.06 -16.75
N ALA A 137 -3.36 -11.80 -16.98
CA ALA A 137 -2.55 -10.85 -17.73
C ALA A 137 -1.47 -10.16 -16.87
N CYS A 138 -1.81 -9.70 -15.66
CA CYS A 138 -0.88 -8.97 -14.79
C CYS A 138 -0.49 -9.69 -13.48
N GLY A 139 -1.13 -10.81 -13.14
CA GLY A 139 -0.86 -11.56 -11.91
C GLY A 139 -1.42 -10.93 -10.63
N GLU A 140 -2.11 -9.80 -10.71
CA GLU A 140 -2.74 -9.16 -9.55
C GLU A 140 -4.01 -9.87 -9.10
N LEU A 141 -4.35 -9.69 -7.83
CA LEU A 141 -5.63 -10.09 -7.27
C LEU A 141 -6.79 -9.27 -7.87
N PRO A 142 -8.00 -9.84 -7.97
CA PRO A 142 -9.19 -9.10 -8.37
C PRO A 142 -9.64 -8.08 -7.29
N PRO A 143 -10.17 -6.91 -7.68
CA PRO A 143 -10.14 -6.38 -9.03
C PRO A 143 -8.68 -6.04 -9.40
N CYS A 144 -8.21 -6.50 -10.57
CA CYS A 144 -6.86 -6.15 -11.02
C CYS A 144 -6.90 -4.80 -11.71
N HIS A 145 -5.76 -4.11 -11.79
CA HIS A 145 -5.71 -2.78 -12.40
C HIS A 145 -6.27 -2.76 -13.85
N HIS A 146 -6.02 -3.82 -14.63
CA HIS A 146 -6.59 -3.96 -15.99
C HIS A 146 -8.11 -4.24 -16.02
N GLY A 147 -8.67 -4.81 -14.96
CA GLY A 147 -10.09 -5.16 -14.83
C GLY A 147 -10.93 -4.09 -14.15
N GLU A 148 -10.30 -3.06 -13.58
CA GLU A 148 -10.97 -1.89 -13.00
C GLU A 148 -11.55 -0.93 -14.06
N TYR A 149 -11.45 -1.25 -15.36
CA TYR A 149 -12.05 -0.43 -16.42
C TYR A 149 -13.53 -0.78 -16.68
N ARG A 150 -14.38 0.15 -16.21
CA ARG A 150 -15.84 0.37 -16.39
C ARG A 150 -16.81 -0.32 -15.43
N TRP A 151 -17.00 0.31 -14.27
CA TRP A 151 -18.35 0.58 -13.78
C TRP A 151 -18.70 2.04 -14.07
N GLU A 152 -19.85 2.30 -14.69
CA GLU A 152 -20.44 3.62 -14.86
C GLU A 152 -20.83 4.17 -13.49
N GLY A 153 -19.85 4.76 -12.81
CA GLY A 153 -19.97 5.32 -11.48
C GLY A 153 -18.56 5.67 -11.08
N GLY A 154 -18.21 6.95 -11.25
CA GLY A 154 -16.84 7.45 -11.21
C GLY A 154 -16.03 7.00 -9.99
N PRO A 155 -14.70 7.21 -10.04
CA PRO A 155 -13.79 6.76 -8.98
C PRO A 155 -14.29 7.23 -7.61
N ARG A 156 -14.38 6.30 -6.66
CA ARG A 156 -14.43 6.67 -5.25
C ARG A 156 -13.18 7.49 -4.94
N TRP A 157 -13.40 8.59 -4.22
CA TRP A 157 -12.38 9.50 -3.76
C TRP A 157 -11.30 8.79 -2.95
N PRO A 158 -10.00 9.07 -3.18
CA PRO A 158 -8.92 8.64 -2.33
C PRO A 158 -8.89 9.54 -1.07
N GLU A 159 -9.84 9.35 -0.16
CA GLU A 159 -9.85 10.03 1.15
C GLU A 159 -9.49 9.07 2.30
N GLN A 160 -8.88 7.91 2.02
CA GLN A 160 -8.48 6.95 3.06
C GLN A 160 -7.03 6.46 2.98
N ASP A 161 -6.22 6.95 2.05
CA ASP A 161 -4.78 6.79 2.16
C ASP A 161 -4.21 8.08 2.76
N GLY A 162 -3.94 8.06 4.07
CA GLY A 162 -3.08 9.02 4.75
C GLY A 162 -1.60 8.89 4.29
N GLY A 163 -1.39 8.64 3.01
CA GLY A 163 -0.09 8.55 2.36
C GLY A 163 0.38 9.93 1.97
N ILE A 164 1.65 10.20 2.28
CA ILE A 164 2.38 11.40 1.85
C ILE A 164 2.15 11.61 0.35
N PRO A 165 1.76 12.82 -0.11
CA PRO A 165 1.64 13.09 -1.53
C PRO A 165 2.96 12.74 -2.22
N LEU A 166 2.89 11.90 -3.25
CA LEU A 166 4.07 11.48 -4.00
C LEU A 166 4.73 12.74 -4.56
N MET A 167 5.87 13.17 -3.99
CA MET A 167 6.66 14.28 -4.55
C MET A 167 7.37 13.75 -5.79
N VAL A 168 6.98 14.23 -6.97
CA VAL A 168 7.62 13.86 -8.23
C VAL A 168 8.80 14.80 -8.47
N PRO A 169 10.05 14.31 -8.50
CA PRO A 169 11.21 15.16 -8.77
C PRO A 169 11.19 15.72 -10.20
N GLU A 170 11.92 16.83 -10.42
CA GLU A 170 12.14 17.37 -11.77
C GLU A 170 12.68 16.30 -12.74
N GLY A 171 12.22 16.34 -13.99
CA GLY A 171 12.63 15.39 -15.03
C GLY A 171 12.03 13.99 -14.90
N CYS A 172 11.11 13.76 -13.96
CA CYS A 172 10.38 12.51 -13.84
C CYS A 172 8.98 12.59 -14.48
N CYS A 173 8.44 11.42 -14.84
CA CYS A 173 7.09 11.30 -15.37
C CYS A 173 6.07 11.64 -14.27
N MET A 174 5.18 12.59 -14.53
CA MET A 174 4.14 13.01 -13.57
C MET A 174 3.13 11.91 -13.22
N GLY A 175 3.00 10.89 -14.08
CA GLY A 175 2.08 9.78 -13.85
C GLY A 175 2.64 8.60 -13.06
N CYS A 176 3.96 8.37 -13.10
CA CYS A 176 4.58 7.19 -12.48
C CYS A 176 5.86 7.46 -11.68
N ALA A 177 6.29 8.72 -11.58
CA ALA A 177 7.51 9.18 -10.90
C ALA A 177 8.84 8.56 -11.38
N GLU A 178 8.84 7.86 -12.52
CA GLU A 178 10.08 7.34 -13.11
C GLU A 178 10.80 8.42 -13.95
N PRO A 179 12.15 8.44 -13.97
CA PRO A 179 12.92 9.38 -14.78
C PRO A 179 12.59 9.29 -16.28
N ILE A 180 12.52 10.45 -16.93
CA ILE A 180 12.33 10.55 -18.38
C ILE A 180 13.70 10.46 -19.06
N ARG A 181 13.95 9.33 -19.74
CA ARG A 181 15.19 9.14 -20.51
C ARG A 181 15.08 9.76 -21.91
N PRO A 182 16.18 10.28 -22.50
CA PRO A 182 16.14 10.98 -23.79
C PRO A 182 15.54 10.20 -24.97
N ARG A 183 15.57 8.86 -24.92
CA ARG A 183 15.08 7.99 -26.01
C ARG A 183 13.61 7.55 -25.84
N VAL A 184 12.97 7.91 -24.74
CA VAL A 184 11.59 7.50 -24.43
C VAL A 184 10.62 8.54 -24.99
N ARG A 185 9.57 8.09 -25.69
CA ARG A 185 8.52 8.99 -26.18
C ARG A 185 7.76 9.58 -25.00
N THR A 186 7.47 10.87 -25.06
CA THR A 186 6.79 11.61 -23.99
C THR A 186 5.60 12.39 -24.50
N VAL A 187 4.62 12.60 -23.63
CA VAL A 187 3.55 13.58 -23.80
C VAL A 187 3.87 14.79 -22.92
N ARG A 188 3.76 15.99 -23.49
CA ARG A 188 4.03 17.26 -22.81
C ARG A 188 2.80 18.14 -22.89
N PHE A 189 2.52 18.83 -21.80
CA PHE A 189 1.48 19.84 -21.73
C PHE A 189 2.13 21.20 -21.48
N PRO A 190 1.82 22.22 -22.31
CA PRO A 190 2.43 23.52 -22.15
C PRO A 190 1.80 24.32 -21.01
N GLY A 191 2.56 25.26 -20.45
CA GLY A 191 2.12 26.14 -19.36
C GLY A 191 2.36 25.57 -17.96
N PRO A 192 1.83 26.23 -16.92
CA PRO A 192 1.99 25.83 -15.52
C PRO A 192 1.60 24.37 -15.25
N ASN A 193 2.39 23.72 -14.40
CA ASN A 193 2.08 22.36 -13.95
C ASN A 193 0.93 22.39 -12.93
N LEU A 194 -0.22 21.83 -13.32
CA LEU A 194 -1.44 21.83 -12.52
C LEU A 194 -1.37 20.92 -11.29
N TRP A 195 -0.48 19.92 -11.30
CA TRP A 195 -0.32 18.98 -10.17
C TRP A 195 0.79 19.41 -9.22
N TYR A 196 1.83 20.04 -9.77
CA TYR A 196 3.00 20.50 -9.02
C TYR A 196 3.39 21.92 -9.49
N PRO A 197 2.65 22.96 -9.08
CA PRO A 197 2.88 24.33 -9.54
C PRO A 197 4.30 24.85 -9.26
N ASP A 198 4.93 24.36 -8.18
CA ASP A 198 6.27 24.74 -7.76
C ASP A 198 7.38 24.34 -8.76
N LEU A 199 7.11 23.38 -9.65
CA LEU A 199 8.06 22.96 -10.69
C LEU A 199 8.12 23.94 -11.87
N GLY A 200 7.20 24.90 -11.95
CA GLY A 200 7.17 25.90 -13.01
C GLY A 200 6.54 25.40 -14.33
N GLU A 201 6.72 26.21 -15.37
CA GLU A 201 6.07 26.03 -16.68
C GLU A 201 6.68 24.87 -17.49
N ASP A 202 5.85 24.25 -18.34
CA ASP A 202 6.22 23.18 -19.29
C ASP A 202 6.84 21.92 -18.63
N THR A 203 6.69 21.77 -17.31
CA THR A 203 7.21 20.63 -16.55
C THR A 203 6.25 19.44 -16.49
N ALA A 204 5.02 19.60 -16.98
CA ALA A 204 4.03 18.53 -17.04
C ALA A 204 4.37 17.53 -18.16
N VAL A 205 5.28 16.61 -17.85
CA VAL A 205 5.77 15.60 -18.78
C VAL A 205 5.41 14.19 -18.32
N PHE A 206 4.94 13.38 -19.26
CA PHE A 206 4.54 12.00 -19.03
C PHE A 206 5.21 11.07 -20.04
N HIS A 207 5.43 9.81 -19.68
CA HIS A 207 5.78 8.79 -20.66
C HIS A 207 4.58 8.51 -21.59
N ALA A 208 4.84 8.28 -22.87
CA ALA A 208 3.83 7.86 -23.84
C ALA A 208 3.61 6.32 -23.85
N ARG A 209 3.76 5.67 -22.69
CA ARG A 209 3.57 4.22 -22.52
C ARG A 209 2.18 3.92 -21.95
N THR A 210 1.65 2.74 -22.21
CA THR A 210 0.30 2.33 -21.77
C THR A 210 0.09 2.52 -20.27
N ALA A 211 1.09 2.20 -19.45
CA ALA A 211 1.03 2.36 -17.98
C ALA A 211 0.86 3.82 -17.50
N CYS A 212 1.06 4.83 -18.36
CA CYS A 212 0.91 6.25 -18.02
C CYS A 212 -0.27 6.92 -18.74
N ALA A 213 -1.01 6.19 -19.59
CA ALA A 213 -2.06 6.75 -20.43
C ALA A 213 -3.20 7.38 -19.60
N ASP A 214 -3.66 6.69 -18.55
CA ASP A 214 -4.77 7.19 -17.72
C ASP A 214 -4.42 8.51 -17.02
N GLN A 215 -3.18 8.66 -16.57
CA GLN A 215 -2.72 9.90 -15.93
C GLN A 215 -2.53 11.02 -16.95
N VAL A 216 -2.07 10.70 -18.16
CA VAL A 216 -2.02 11.65 -19.29
C VAL A 216 -3.42 12.16 -19.63
N ASP A 217 -4.42 11.27 -19.71
CA ASP A 217 -5.78 11.64 -20.04
C ASP A 217 -6.44 12.46 -18.93
N ARG A 218 -6.20 12.10 -17.66
CA ARG A 218 -6.64 12.89 -16.51
C ARG A 218 -6.05 14.29 -16.51
N TYR A 219 -4.73 14.40 -16.69
CA TYR A 219 -4.06 15.69 -16.77
C TYR A 219 -4.56 16.51 -17.97
N ARG A 220 -4.76 15.86 -19.13
CA ARG A 220 -5.30 16.49 -20.33
C ARG A 220 -6.68 17.09 -20.09
N MET A 221 -7.60 16.38 -19.44
CA MET A 221 -8.93 16.89 -19.14
C MET A 221 -8.87 18.14 -18.25
N GLN A 222 -8.01 18.13 -17.23
CA GLN A 222 -7.82 19.29 -16.34
C GLN A 222 -7.15 20.47 -17.07
N TRP A 223 -6.12 20.19 -17.86
CA TRP A 223 -5.43 21.18 -18.68
C TRP A 223 -6.36 21.82 -19.70
N GLN A 224 -7.24 21.04 -20.33
CA GLN A 224 -8.26 21.58 -21.24
C GLN A 224 -9.33 22.40 -20.51
N ALA A 225 -9.74 22.01 -19.31
CA ALA A 225 -10.69 22.78 -18.52
C ALA A 225 -10.11 24.15 -18.11
N GLU A 226 -8.83 24.19 -17.74
CA GLU A 226 -8.14 25.40 -17.32
C GLU A 226 -7.82 26.33 -18.50
N TYR A 227 -7.25 25.79 -19.58
CA TYR A 227 -6.71 26.58 -20.71
C TYR A 227 -7.62 26.62 -21.94
N ASN A 228 -8.78 25.96 -21.91
CA ASN A 228 -9.76 26.01 -23.00
C ASN A 228 -11.21 26.16 -22.50
N PRO A 229 -11.58 27.31 -21.89
CA PRO A 229 -12.89 27.52 -21.27
C PRO A 229 -14.08 27.66 -22.24
N ARG A 230 -13.92 27.36 -23.54
CA ARG A 230 -14.99 27.52 -24.54
C ARG A 230 -15.52 26.18 -25.05
N SER A 231 -16.36 25.53 -24.26
CA SER A 231 -17.36 24.56 -24.75
C SER A 231 -18.62 24.46 -23.87
N SER A 232 -18.80 25.36 -22.90
CA SER A 232 -20.03 25.47 -22.10
C SER A 232 -20.81 26.73 -22.49
N ALA A 233 -21.33 26.74 -23.73
CA ALA A 233 -22.37 27.68 -24.16
C ALA A 233 -23.15 27.11 -25.35
N HIS A 234 -23.97 26.10 -25.12
CA HIS A 234 -25.17 25.85 -25.92
C HIS A 234 -26.26 25.32 -25.00
N THR A 235 -26.89 26.25 -24.28
CA THR A 235 -28.16 26.02 -23.59
C THR A 235 -29.28 26.33 -24.57
N ALA A 236 -30.12 25.32 -24.79
CA ALA A 236 -31.55 25.30 -25.12
C ALA A 236 -32.17 26.51 -25.85
N THR A 237 -32.69 26.21 -27.04
CA THR A 237 -33.85 26.90 -27.63
C THR A 237 -35.13 26.58 -26.86
#